data_AF-A0A522QV94-F1
#
_entry.id   AF-A0A522QV94-F1
#
_cell.length_a   1.000
_cell.length_b   1.000
_cell.length_c   1.000
_cell.angle_alpha   90.00
_cell.angle_beta   90.00
_cell.angle_gamma   90.00
#
_symmetry.space_group_name_H-M   'P 1'
#
loop_
_entity.id
_entity.type
_entity.pdbx_description
1 polymer ?
#
loop_
_entity_poly.entity_id
_entity_poly.type
_entity_poly.pdbx_seq_one_letter_code
_entity_poly.pdbx_strand_id
1 'polypeptide(L)'
;MSAEHAGGTRAVLAALGANLGIAAGKFVAFALTGSASMLAEGVHSVVDSGNQGLLLIGGRSARRRATPEHPFGYGRDRYVYGFLVALLLFSAGGLFALVEGIGKIRRPHHLDAPLVAVLVLVL
;
A
#
# COMPACT_ATOMS: atom_id res chain seq x y z
N MET A 1 -19.18 13.31 -18.88
CA MET A 1 -17.89 12.71 -18.45
C MET A 1 -17.56 12.95 -16.97
N SER A 2 -18.56 13.21 -16.11
CA SER A 2 -18.40 13.62 -14.70
C SER A 2 -18.73 12.52 -13.67
N ALA A 3 -19.37 11.42 -14.10
CA ALA A 3 -19.81 10.34 -13.21
C ALA A 3 -18.69 9.35 -12.83
N GLU A 4 -17.76 9.03 -13.73
CA GLU A 4 -16.68 8.06 -13.44
C GLU A 4 -15.67 8.57 -12.40
N HIS A 5 -15.42 9.88 -12.36
CA HIS A 5 -14.46 10.49 -11.41
C HIS A 5 -14.96 10.51 -9.96
N ALA A 6 -16.28 10.62 -9.76
CA ALA A 6 -16.90 10.60 -8.43
C ALA A 6 -16.92 9.17 -7.85
N GLY A 7 -17.13 8.16 -8.71
CA GLY A 7 -17.06 6.75 -8.32
C GLY A 7 -15.67 6.34 -7.83
N GLY A 8 -14.62 6.72 -8.56
CA GLY A 8 -13.23 6.40 -8.18
C GLY A 8 -12.80 7.00 -6.85
N THR A 9 -13.16 8.25 -6.56
CA THR A 9 -12.80 8.88 -5.26
C THR A 9 -13.56 8.24 -4.09
N ARG A 10 -14.85 7.91 -4.26
CA ARG A 10 -15.62 7.19 -3.24
C ARG A 10 -15.09 5.79 -2.99
N ALA A 11 -14.70 5.07 -4.05
CA ALA A 11 -14.10 3.75 -3.93
C ALA A 11 -12.78 3.78 -3.14
N VAL A 12 -11.90 4.75 -3.42
CA VAL A 12 -10.64 4.89 -2.66
C VAL A 12 -10.89 5.28 -1.21
N LEU A 13 -11.88 6.14 -0.92
CA LEU A 13 -12.24 6.48 0.47
C LEU A 13 -12.84 5.29 1.22
N ALA A 14 -13.67 4.47 0.56
CA ALA A 14 -14.21 3.25 1.15
C ALA A 14 -13.11 2.22 1.44
N ALA A 15 -12.18 2.03 0.49
CA ALA A 15 -11.01 1.18 0.65
C ALA A 15 -10.12 1.66 1.80
N LEU A 16 -9.91 2.98 1.92
CA LEU A 16 -9.10 3.57 3.00
C LEU A 16 -9.73 3.31 4.37
N GLY A 17 -11.04 3.55 4.49
CA GLY A 17 -11.77 3.26 5.73
C GLY A 17 -11.69 1.78 6.11
N ALA A 18 -11.88 0.88 5.14
CA ALA A 18 -11.79 -0.56 5.36
C ALA A 18 -10.37 -0.98 5.82
N ASN A 19 -9.34 -0.49 5.13
CA ASN A 19 -7.95 -0.82 5.47
C ASN A 19 -7.51 -0.28 6.83
N LEU A 20 -7.93 0.92 7.20
CA LEU A 20 -7.65 1.47 8.53
C LEU A 20 -8.38 0.68 9.63
N GLY A 21 -9.62 0.24 9.38
CA GLY A 21 -10.36 -0.64 10.28
C GLY A 21 -9.66 -2.00 10.47
N ILE A 22 -9.22 -2.61 9.37
CA ILE A 22 -8.44 -3.86 9.40
C ILE A 22 -7.11 -3.66 10.11
N ALA A 23 -6.39 -2.57 9.84
CA ALA A 23 -5.13 -2.25 10.51
C ALA A 23 -5.33 -2.13 12.03
N ALA A 24 -6.33 -1.37 12.47
CA ALA A 24 -6.67 -1.25 13.89
C ALA A 24 -6.96 -2.62 14.52
N GLY A 25 -7.77 -3.46 13.85
CA GLY A 25 -8.04 -4.83 14.30
C GLY A 25 -6.77 -5.68 14.44
N LYS A 26 -5.85 -5.61 13.46
CA LYS A 26 -4.56 -6.32 13.51
C LYS A 26 -3.66 -5.84 14.63
N PHE A 27 -3.60 -4.53 14.91
CA PHE A 27 -2.83 -3.99 16.04
C PHE A 27 -3.44 -4.38 17.39
N VAL A 28 -4.77 -4.42 17.52
CA VAL A 28 -5.43 -4.95 18.72
C VAL A 28 -5.12 -6.44 18.89
N ALA A 29 -5.21 -7.23 17.83
CA ALA A 29 -4.85 -8.65 17.87
C ALA A 29 -3.37 -8.84 18.26
N PHE A 30 -2.46 -7.99 17.76
CA PHE A 30 -1.07 -7.97 18.20
C PHE A 30 -0.95 -7.64 19.69
N ALA A 31 -1.62 -6.60 20.19
CA ALA A 31 -1.55 -6.22 21.61
C ALA A 31 -2.03 -7.34 22.55
N LEU A 32 -3.01 -8.15 22.11
CA LEU A 32 -3.53 -9.28 22.86
C LEU A 32 -2.66 -10.54 22.76
N THR A 33 -2.05 -10.79 21.59
CA THR A 33 -1.31 -12.04 21.31
C THR A 33 0.21 -11.93 21.48
N GLY A 34 0.76 -10.72 21.42
CA GLY A 34 2.21 -10.47 21.33
C GLY A 34 2.86 -10.98 20.03
N SER A 35 2.07 -11.40 19.04
CA SER A 35 2.59 -12.08 17.83
C SER A 35 3.31 -11.12 16.88
N ALA A 36 4.60 -11.38 16.62
CA ALA A 36 5.38 -10.63 15.64
C ALA A 36 4.77 -10.68 14.22
N SER A 37 4.09 -11.78 13.86
CA SER A 37 3.38 -11.89 12.58
C SER A 37 2.18 -10.95 12.50
N MET A 38 1.41 -10.80 13.59
CA MET A 38 0.29 -9.85 13.64
C MET A 38 0.76 -8.40 13.58
N LEU A 39 1.90 -8.08 14.20
CA LEU A 39 2.53 -6.76 14.06
C LEU A 39 2.93 -6.47 12.62
N ALA A 40 3.60 -7.42 11.95
CA ALA A 40 4.00 -7.27 10.54
C ALA A 40 2.79 -7.06 9.62
N GLU A 41 1.73 -7.83 9.83
CA GLU A 41 0.45 -7.69 9.12
C GLU A 41 -0.22 -6.33 9.38
N GLY A 42 -0.15 -5.82 10.61
CA GLY A 42 -0.67 -4.49 10.98
C GLY A 42 0.09 -3.36 10.29
N VAL A 43 1.42 -3.41 10.31
CA VAL A 43 2.29 -2.46 9.60
C VAL A 43 2.03 -2.49 8.09
N HIS A 44 1.82 -3.67 7.51
CA HIS A 44 1.47 -3.81 6.10
C HIS A 44 0.17 -3.07 5.75
N SER A 45 -0.89 -3.25 6.55
CA SER A 45 -2.17 -2.55 6.33
C SER A 45 -2.05 -1.02 6.50
N VAL A 46 -1.12 -0.53 7.32
CA VAL A 46 -0.81 0.91 7.41
C VAL A 46 -0.13 1.42 6.14
N VAL A 47 0.85 0.69 5.62
CA VAL A 47 1.52 1.04 4.35
C VAL A 47 0.52 1.11 3.21
N ASP A 48 -0.41 0.15 3.12
CA ASP A 48 -1.43 0.15 2.08
C ASP A 48 -2.42 1.33 2.22
N SER A 49 -2.78 1.67 3.46
CA SER A 49 -3.58 2.88 3.74
C SER A 49 -2.84 4.16 3.32
N GLY A 50 -1.52 4.21 3.54
CA GLY A 50 -0.66 5.33 3.09
C GLY A 50 -0.67 5.49 1.57
N ASN A 51 -0.61 4.40 0.82
CA ASN A 51 -0.68 4.41 -0.64
C ASN A 51 -2.02 4.97 -1.14
N GLN A 52 -3.13 4.55 -0.53
CA GLN A 52 -4.45 5.08 -0.85
C GLN A 52 -4.56 6.57 -0.50
N GLY A 53 -3.95 7.01 0.60
CA GLY A 53 -3.80 8.41 0.95
C GLY A 53 -3.09 9.24 -0.13
N LEU A 54 -1.96 8.75 -0.64
CA LEU A 54 -1.23 9.39 -1.74
C LEU A 54 -2.06 9.50 -3.02
N LEU A 55 -2.82 8.46 -3.36
CA LEU A 55 -3.73 8.49 -4.51
C LEU A 55 -4.85 9.51 -4.34
N LEU A 56 -5.40 9.66 -3.12
CA LEU A 56 -6.39 10.69 -2.82
C LEU A 56 -5.81 12.10 -2.94
N ILE A 57 -4.58 12.32 -2.47
CA ILE A 57 -3.88 13.60 -2.62
C ILE A 57 -3.67 13.89 -4.11
N GLY A 58 -3.20 12.92 -4.89
CA GLY A 58 -3.04 13.06 -6.35
C GLY A 58 -4.34 13.37 -7.07
N GLY A 59 -5.44 12.70 -6.68
CA GLY A 59 -6.77 12.99 -7.21
C GLY A 59 -7.28 14.38 -6.83
N ARG A 60 -6.96 14.88 -5.63
CA ARG A 60 -7.31 16.24 -5.19
C ARG A 60 -6.47 17.29 -5.90
N SER A 61 -5.17 17.05 -6.05
CA SER A 61 -4.24 17.93 -6.76
C SER A 61 -4.63 18.05 -8.23
N ALA A 62 -5.01 16.94 -8.87
CA ALA A 62 -5.44 16.91 -10.27
C ALA A 62 -6.70 17.72 -10.57
N ARG A 63 -7.51 18.05 -9.55
CA ARG A 63 -8.71 18.89 -9.66
C ARG A 63 -8.45 20.38 -9.42
N ARG A 64 -7.20 20.78 -9.16
CA ARG A 64 -6.85 22.20 -9.00
C ARG A 64 -7.07 22.94 -10.31
N ARG A 65 -7.56 24.18 -10.20
CA ARG A 65 -7.76 25.07 -11.36
C ARG A 65 -6.41 25.43 -11.99
N ALA A 66 -6.43 25.69 -13.30
CA ALA A 66 -5.26 26.19 -14.00
C ALA A 66 -4.77 27.51 -13.39
N THR A 67 -3.45 27.65 -13.31
CA THR A 67 -2.76 28.88 -12.88
C THR A 67 -1.86 29.37 -14.01
N PRO A 68 -1.33 30.61 -13.97
CA PRO A 68 -0.38 31.08 -14.98
C PRO A 68 0.84 30.17 -15.16
N GLU A 69 1.29 29.52 -14.08
CA GLU A 69 2.40 28.55 -14.08
C GLU A 69 1.99 27.19 -14.66
N HIS A 70 0.70 26.85 -14.60
CA HIS A 70 0.13 25.61 -15.16
C HIS A 70 -1.09 25.93 -16.05
N PRO A 71 -0.88 26.46 -17.27
CA PRO A 71 -1.97 26.92 -18.15
C PRO A 71 -2.93 25.80 -18.56
N PHE A 72 -2.42 24.56 -18.62
CA PHE A 72 -3.20 23.36 -18.95
C PHE A 72 -3.83 22.68 -17.72
N GLY A 73 -3.69 23.27 -16.53
CA GLY A 73 -4.18 22.71 -15.27
C GLY A 73 -3.32 21.59 -14.70
N TYR A 74 -3.83 20.95 -13.64
CA TYR A 74 -3.09 19.98 -12.83
C TYR A 74 -3.47 18.52 -13.10
N GLY A 75 -4.26 18.23 -14.14
CA GLY A 75 -4.81 16.88 -14.39
C GLY A 75 -3.77 15.75 -14.39
N ARG A 76 -2.51 16.06 -14.77
CA ARG A 76 -1.40 15.11 -14.80
C ARG A 76 -0.88 14.72 -13.42
N ASP A 77 -1.18 15.48 -12.37
CA ASP A 77 -0.74 15.19 -10.99
C ASP A 77 -1.17 13.81 -10.55
N ARG A 78 -2.35 13.32 -10.98
CA ARG A 78 -2.81 11.98 -10.65
C ARG A 78 -1.79 10.90 -11.07
N TYR A 79 -1.14 11.06 -12.22
CA TYR A 79 -0.12 10.13 -12.68
C TYR A 79 1.20 10.29 -11.91
N VAL A 80 1.55 11.52 -11.51
CA VAL A 80 2.73 11.77 -10.67
C VAL A 80 2.60 11.07 -9.33
N TYR A 81 1.46 11.21 -8.66
CA TYR A 81 1.21 10.54 -7.39
C TYR A 81 1.08 9.02 -7.55
N GLY A 82 0.48 8.53 -8.65
CA GLY A 82 0.48 7.10 -8.98
C GLY A 82 1.88 6.54 -9.18
N PHE A 83 2.75 7.29 -9.86
CA PHE A 83 4.17 6.95 -10.02
C PHE A 83 4.91 6.94 -8.69
N LEU A 84 4.67 7.93 -7.82
CA LEU A 84 5.25 7.95 -6.48
C LEU A 84 4.86 6.73 -5.64
N VAL A 85 3.59 6.32 -5.69
CA VAL A 85 3.12 5.09 -5.03
C VAL A 85 3.83 3.86 -5.58
N ALA A 86 3.95 3.73 -6.91
CA ALA A 86 4.67 2.64 -7.54
C ALA A 86 6.14 2.60 -7.12
N LEU A 87 6.80 3.76 -7.07
CA LEU A 87 8.17 3.88 -6.60
C LEU A 87 8.30 3.47 -5.12
N LEU A 88 7.38 3.90 -4.26
CA LEU A 88 7.37 3.56 -2.83
C LEU A 88 7.23 2.06 -2.61
N LEU A 89 6.25 1.43 -3.28
CA LEU A 89 6.04 -0.01 -3.21
C LEU A 89 7.23 -0.80 -3.74
N PHE A 90 7.74 -0.39 -4.91
CA PHE A 90 8.88 -1.06 -5.54
C PHE A 90 10.15 -0.93 -4.70
N SER A 91 10.46 0.26 -4.20
CA SER A 91 11.68 0.48 -3.41
C SER A 91 11.59 -0.17 -2.04
N ALA A 92 10.48 0.00 -1.31
CA ALA A 92 10.33 -0.60 0.02
C ALA A 92 10.25 -2.12 -0.05
N GLY A 93 9.38 -2.66 -0.92
CA GLY A 93 9.23 -4.11 -1.09
C GLY A 93 10.46 -4.75 -1.74
N GLY A 94 11.03 -4.12 -2.77
CA GLY A 94 12.20 -4.61 -3.48
C GLY A 94 13.45 -4.60 -2.61
N LEU A 95 13.72 -3.52 -1.87
CA LEU A 95 14.86 -3.47 -0.96
C LEU A 95 14.72 -4.51 0.15
N PHE A 96 13.53 -4.63 0.75
CA PHE A 96 13.26 -5.64 1.75
C PHE A 96 13.50 -7.06 1.22
N ALA A 97 12.95 -7.38 0.04
CA ALA A 97 13.14 -8.68 -0.61
C ALA A 97 14.61 -8.97 -0.92
N LEU A 98 15.39 -7.97 -1.36
CA LEU A 98 16.82 -8.11 -1.60
C LEU A 98 17.59 -8.39 -0.31
N VAL A 99 17.34 -7.61 0.74
CA VAL A 99 18.01 -7.78 2.04
C VAL A 99 17.71 -9.16 2.63
N GLU A 100 16.44 -9.54 2.66
CA GLU A 100 15.99 -10.83 3.18
C GLU A 100 16.50 -12.00 2.33
N GLY A 101 16.44 -11.86 1.00
CA GLY A 101 16.94 -12.86 0.06
C GLY A 101 18.44 -13.09 0.18
N ILE A 102 19.25 -12.02 0.23
CA ILE A 102 20.69 -12.12 0.44
C ILE A 102 20.98 -12.73 1.82
N GLY A 103 20.22 -12.38 2.85
CA GLY A 103 20.32 -12.98 4.18
C GLY A 103 20.11 -14.49 4.16
N LYS A 104 19.05 -14.95 3.49
CA LYS A 104 18.71 -16.39 3.35
C LYS A 104 19.71 -17.17 2.49
N ILE A 105 20.38 -16.53 1.54
CA ILE A 105 21.48 -17.14 0.77
C ILE A 105 22.72 -17.29 1.64
N ARG A 106 23.08 -16.25 2.42
CA ARG A 106 24.29 -16.25 3.26
C ARG A 106 24.18 -17.16 4.48
N ARG A 107 22.98 -17.32 5.02
CA ARG A 107 22.67 -18.25 6.09
C ARG A 107 21.47 -19.08 5.61
N PRO A 108 21.65 -20.32 5.18
CA PRO A 108 20.52 -21.19 4.89
C PRO A 108 19.81 -21.57 6.19
N HIS A 109 18.49 -21.39 6.25
CA HIS A 109 17.66 -21.79 7.38
C HIS A 109 16.70 -22.86 6.85
N HIS A 110 16.38 -23.87 7.65
CA HIS A 110 15.33 -24.82 7.27
C HIS A 110 13.97 -24.11 7.24
N LEU A 111 13.18 -24.38 6.21
CA LEU A 111 11.79 -23.92 6.15
C LEU A 111 10.98 -24.78 7.12
N ASP A 112 10.38 -24.15 8.13
CA ASP A 112 9.63 -24.88 9.17
C ASP A 112 8.39 -25.59 8.62
N ALA A 113 7.72 -25.01 7.60
CA ALA A 113 6.50 -25.57 7.02
C ALA A 113 6.34 -25.23 5.51
N PRO A 114 7.20 -25.73 4.61
CA PRO A 114 7.16 -25.40 3.18
C PRO A 114 5.85 -25.82 2.50
N LEU A 115 5.23 -26.91 2.95
CA LEU A 115 3.96 -27.42 2.43
C LEU A 115 2.79 -26.43 2.67
N VAL A 116 2.78 -25.76 3.83
CA VAL A 116 1.74 -24.78 4.17
C VAL A 116 1.87 -23.55 3.27
N ALA A 117 3.10 -23.06 3.04
CA ALA A 117 3.35 -21.93 2.16
C ALA A 117 2.89 -22.20 0.71
N VAL A 118 3.17 -23.41 0.19
CA VAL A 118 2.74 -23.81 -1.16
C VAL A 118 1.21 -23.93 -1.26
N LEU A 119 0.55 -24.50 -0.26
CA LEU A 119 -0.91 -24.62 -0.22
C LEU A 119 -1.60 -23.24 -0.25
N VAL A 120 -1.09 -22.29 0.52
CA VAL A 120 -1.63 -20.90 0.54
C VAL A 120 -1.42 -20.21 -0.80
N LEU A 121 -0.33 -20.49 -1.51
CA LEU A 121 -0.04 -19.86 -2.80
C LEU A 121 -0.92 -20.38 -3.96
N VAL A 122 -1.40 -21.62 -3.86
CA VAL A 122 -2.19 -22.30 -4.90
C VAL A 122 -3.70 -22.08 -4.73
N LEU A 123 -4.16 -21.78 -3.52
CA LEU A 123 -5.54 -21.40 -3.20
C LEU A 123 -5.86 -19.97 -3.67
#